data_AF-A0A8C2RTR8-F1
#
_entry.id   AF-A0A8C2RTR8-F1
#
_cell.length_a   1.000
_cell.length_b   1.000
_cell.length_c   1.000
_cell.angle_alpha   90.00
_cell.angle_beta   90.00
_cell.angle_gamma   90.00
#
_symmetry.space_group_name_H-M   'P 1'
#
loop_
_entity.id
_entity.type
_entity.pdbx_description
1 polymer ?
#
loop_
_entity_poly.entity_id
_entity_poly.type
_entity_poly.pdbx_seq_one_letter_code
_entity_poly.pdbx_strand_id
1 'polypeptide(L)'
;MKSLLLLVLISICWADHHSNNYTVDHDRVIHIQAENGPRLLVEAEQAKVFSRRGGNVTLPCKFYRDPTAFGSGTHKIRIKWTKLTSDYLKEVDVFVSMGYHKKTYGGYHGRVFLKGGSDNDASLNLMDSGVWQATVHGVTKSQARLSN
;
A
#
# COMPACT_ATOMS: atom_id res chain seq x y z
N MET A 1 17.66 62.36 -3.08
CA MET A 1 16.82 61.44 -3.89
C MET A 1 17.75 60.60 -4.75
N LYS A 2 17.84 59.28 -4.52
CA LYS A 2 18.44 58.20 -5.38
C LYS A 2 18.96 56.99 -4.60
N SER A 3 19.14 57.08 -3.28
CA SER A 3 19.86 56.02 -2.52
C SER A 3 18.97 55.03 -1.73
N LEU A 4 17.66 55.00 -1.97
CA LEU A 4 16.73 54.10 -1.24
C LEU A 4 15.97 53.11 -2.15
N LEU A 5 16.24 53.11 -3.46
CA LEU A 5 15.53 52.27 -4.43
C LEU A 5 16.25 50.94 -4.75
N LEU A 6 17.42 50.67 -4.18
CA LEU A 6 18.23 49.50 -4.54
C LEU A 6 18.12 48.29 -3.59
N LEU A 7 17.38 48.38 -2.48
CA LEU A 7 17.30 47.31 -1.47
C LEU A 7 15.98 46.53 -1.46
N VAL A 8 15.11 46.70 -2.47
CA VAL A 8 13.79 46.02 -2.52
C VAL A 8 13.70 44.92 -3.60
N LEU A 9 14.77 44.68 -4.38
CA LEU A 9 14.71 43.74 -5.53
C LEU A 9 15.47 42.41 -5.35
N ILE A 10 15.96 42.06 -4.16
CA ILE A 10 16.73 40.81 -3.96
C ILE A 10 16.01 39.78 -3.05
N SER A 11 14.69 39.87 -2.91
CA SER A 11 13.93 38.95 -2.03
C SER A 11 12.72 38.29 -2.67
N ILE A 12 12.69 38.17 -4.00
CA ILE A 12 11.60 37.47 -4.68
C ILE A 12 12.17 36.35 -5.57
N CYS A 13 11.99 35.13 -5.06
CA CYS A 13 12.00 33.87 -5.80
C CYS A 13 13.35 33.33 -6.29
N TRP A 14 14.25 33.00 -5.35
CA TRP A 14 14.86 31.68 -5.39
C TRP A 14 13.95 30.72 -4.60
N ALA A 15 12.77 30.45 -5.17
CA ALA A 15 12.19 29.13 -4.94
C ALA A 15 13.03 28.23 -5.82
N ASP A 16 14.11 27.70 -5.24
CA ASP A 16 14.86 26.60 -5.82
C ASP A 16 13.82 25.57 -6.26
N HIS A 17 13.65 25.44 -7.57
CA HIS A 17 12.96 24.31 -8.15
C HIS A 17 13.89 23.13 -7.94
N HIS A 18 13.98 22.67 -6.68
CA HIS A 18 14.47 21.37 -6.32
C HIS A 18 13.49 20.40 -6.99
N SER A 19 13.78 20.09 -8.26
CA SER A 19 13.32 18.88 -8.91
C SER A 19 13.95 17.75 -8.11
N ASN A 20 13.33 17.47 -6.97
CA ASN A 20 13.56 16.29 -6.20
C ASN A 20 13.05 15.13 -7.05
N ASN A 21 13.88 14.77 -8.02
CA ASN A 21 13.81 13.53 -8.75
C ASN A 21 14.24 12.43 -7.78
N TYR A 22 13.44 12.24 -6.73
CA TYR A 22 13.44 11.01 -5.98
C TYR A 22 12.82 9.99 -6.92
N THR A 23 13.66 9.41 -7.78
CA THR A 23 13.47 8.04 -8.20
C THR A 23 13.55 7.21 -6.92
N VAL A 24 12.42 7.16 -6.21
CA VAL A 24 12.24 6.17 -5.16
C VAL A 24 12.22 4.86 -5.91
N ASP A 25 13.40 4.25 -5.96
CA ASP A 25 13.58 2.85 -6.21
C ASP A 25 12.71 2.12 -5.17
N HIS A 26 11.55 1.66 -5.63
CA HIS A 26 10.49 1.15 -4.77
C HIS A 26 10.64 -0.36 -4.55
N ASP A 27 11.87 -0.85 -4.42
CA ASP A 27 12.11 -2.19 -3.91
C ASP A 27 12.06 -2.13 -2.37
N ARG A 28 10.85 -1.99 -1.85
CA ARG A 28 10.59 -1.82 -0.41
C ARG A 28 9.98 -3.09 0.16
N VAL A 29 10.82 -4.08 0.37
CA VAL A 29 10.55 -5.15 1.33
C VAL A 29 10.51 -4.50 2.73
N ILE A 30 9.32 -4.35 3.30
CA ILE A 30 9.15 -3.74 4.62
C ILE A 30 9.36 -4.84 5.67
N HIS A 31 10.53 -4.84 6.29
CA HIS A 31 10.83 -5.67 7.46
C HIS A 31 10.30 -4.98 8.72
N ILE A 32 9.22 -5.51 9.32
CA ILE A 32 8.78 -5.08 10.66
C ILE A 32 8.81 -6.30 11.57
N GLN A 33 9.78 -6.34 12.48
CA GLN A 33 9.82 -7.26 13.61
C GLN A 33 8.88 -6.73 14.69
N ALA A 34 7.72 -7.37 14.88
CA ALA A 34 7.00 -7.23 16.13
C ALA A 34 7.77 -8.01 17.20
N GLU A 35 8.23 -7.31 18.23
CA GLU A 35 9.09 -7.83 19.30
C GLU A 35 8.54 -9.05 20.07
N ASN A 36 7.25 -9.39 19.91
CA ASN A 36 6.63 -10.63 20.40
C ASN A 36 5.57 -11.24 19.45
N GLY A 37 5.56 -10.83 18.17
CA GLY A 37 4.59 -11.30 17.17
C GLY A 37 5.15 -12.44 16.31
N PRO A 38 4.29 -13.23 15.64
CA PRO A 38 4.79 -14.22 14.69
C PRO A 38 5.62 -13.53 13.60
N ARG A 39 6.82 -14.04 13.36
CA ARG A 39 7.74 -13.50 12.35
C ARG A 39 7.12 -13.68 10.97
N LEU A 40 6.68 -12.56 10.39
CA LEU A 40 6.00 -12.51 9.11
C LEU A 40 6.62 -11.42 8.23
N LEU A 41 7.01 -11.82 7.04
CA LEU A 41 7.54 -10.93 6.00
C LEU A 41 6.43 -10.62 5.01
N VAL A 42 6.25 -9.36 4.63
CA VAL A 42 5.36 -8.99 3.51
C VAL A 42 6.20 -8.35 2.42
N GLU A 43 6.00 -8.84 1.22
CA GLU A 43 6.64 -8.39 0.00
C GLU A 43 5.56 -7.83 -0.93
N ALA A 44 5.56 -6.51 -1.14
CA ALA A 44 4.85 -5.91 -2.26
C ALA A 44 5.80 -5.84 -3.44
N GLU A 45 5.58 -6.73 -4.40
CA GLU A 45 6.39 -6.84 -5.62
C GLU A 45 6.35 -5.56 -6.47
N GLN A 46 5.27 -4.76 -6.38
CA GLN A 46 5.13 -3.51 -7.14
C GLN A 46 4.39 -2.42 -6.34
N ALA A 47 5.07 -1.31 -6.07
CA ALA A 47 4.48 -0.15 -5.38
C ALA A 47 3.57 0.71 -6.28
N LYS A 48 3.67 0.56 -7.62
CA LYS A 48 2.82 1.25 -8.58
C LYS A 48 2.40 0.30 -9.69
N VAL A 49 1.11 0.22 -9.93
CA VAL A 49 0.49 -0.61 -10.97
C VAL A 49 -0.34 0.29 -11.88
N PHE A 50 -0.36 -0.02 -13.18
CA PHE A 50 -1.13 0.72 -14.18
C PHE A 50 -2.29 -0.13 -14.69
N SER A 51 -3.47 0.48 -14.81
CA SER A 51 -4.63 -0.11 -15.47
C SER A 51 -5.07 0.74 -16.65
N ARG A 52 -5.88 0.16 -17.53
CA ARG A 52 -6.78 0.97 -18.36
C ARG A 52 -8.03 1.31 -17.54
N ARG A 53 -8.69 2.42 -17.86
CA ARG A 53 -9.98 2.77 -17.24
C ARG A 53 -10.97 1.61 -17.42
N GLY A 54 -11.49 1.10 -16.30
CA GLY A 54 -12.42 -0.03 -16.31
C GLY A 54 -11.76 -1.40 -16.55
N GLY A 55 -10.43 -1.48 -16.49
CA GLY A 55 -9.70 -2.75 -16.56
C GLY A 55 -9.52 -3.40 -15.18
N ASN A 56 -9.57 -4.73 -15.13
CA ASN A 56 -9.20 -5.49 -13.96
C ASN A 56 -7.68 -5.45 -13.77
N VAL A 57 -7.26 -5.17 -12.54
CA VAL A 57 -5.85 -5.18 -12.14
C VAL A 57 -5.68 -5.98 -10.87
N THR A 58 -4.52 -6.62 -10.76
CA THR A 58 -4.06 -7.27 -9.54
C THR A 58 -3.01 -6.41 -8.87
N LEU A 59 -3.26 -6.03 -7.62
CA LEU A 59 -2.25 -5.46 -6.73
C LEU A 59 -1.46 -6.61 -6.09
N PRO A 60 -0.15 -6.74 -6.39
CA PRO A 60 0.64 -7.83 -5.88
C PRO A 60 0.93 -7.64 -4.38
N CYS A 61 0.71 -8.70 -3.60
CA CYS A 61 1.11 -8.74 -2.20
C CYS A 61 1.35 -10.20 -1.82
N LYS A 62 2.61 -10.54 -1.57
CA LYS A 62 3.01 -11.86 -1.07
C LYS A 62 3.48 -11.71 0.36
N PHE A 63 3.38 -12.78 1.14
CA PHE A 63 3.93 -12.76 2.48
C PHE A 63 4.52 -14.13 2.83
N TYR A 64 5.54 -14.15 3.67
CA TYR A 64 6.23 -15.36 4.10
C TYR A 64 6.07 -15.50 5.61
N ARG A 65 5.80 -16.73 6.04
CA ARG A 65 5.66 -17.10 7.44
C ARG A 65 6.96 -17.77 7.86
N ASP A 66 7.52 -17.38 9.01
CA ASP A 66 8.56 -18.19 9.66
C ASP A 66 7.89 -19.47 10.22
N PRO A 67 8.23 -20.67 9.72
CA PRO A 67 7.63 -21.92 10.18
C PRO A 67 7.84 -22.18 11.67
N THR A 68 8.86 -21.56 12.29
CA THR A 68 9.21 -21.76 13.70
C THR A 68 8.47 -20.81 14.65
N ALA A 69 7.94 -19.69 14.14
CA ALA A 69 7.28 -18.66 14.95
C ALA A 69 5.76 -18.87 15.08
N PHE A 70 5.16 -19.62 14.16
CA PHE A 70 3.77 -20.07 14.26
C PHE A 70 3.78 -21.48 14.86
N GLY A 71 3.57 -21.59 16.18
CA GLY A 71 3.44 -22.89 16.85
C GLY A 71 2.38 -23.79 16.18
N SER A 72 2.35 -25.07 16.55
CA SER A 72 1.53 -26.19 16.00
C SER A 72 0.00 -25.94 15.81
N GLY A 73 -0.51 -24.74 16.10
CA GLY A 73 -1.88 -24.33 15.80
C GLY A 73 -2.06 -23.85 14.35
N THR A 74 -3.24 -24.12 13.79
CA THR A 74 -3.71 -23.58 12.51
C THR A 74 -3.99 -22.08 12.59
N HIS A 75 -2.96 -21.26 12.81
CA HIS A 75 -3.10 -19.80 12.89
C HIS A 75 -3.50 -19.25 11.52
N LYS A 76 -4.80 -18.97 11.35
CA LYS A 76 -5.34 -18.38 10.13
C LYS A 76 -4.84 -16.96 9.99
N ILE A 77 -4.20 -16.66 8.85
CA ILE A 77 -3.72 -15.31 8.58
C ILE A 77 -4.87 -14.41 8.18
N ARG A 78 -4.95 -13.26 8.84
CA ARG A 78 -5.85 -12.18 8.48
C ARG A 78 -5.18 -11.28 7.44
N ILE A 79 -5.83 -11.16 6.29
CA ILE A 79 -5.45 -10.22 5.23
C ILE A 79 -6.50 -9.12 5.22
N LYS A 80 -6.08 -7.86 5.30
CA LYS A 80 -6.95 -6.70 5.21
C LYS A 80 -6.43 -5.79 4.11
N TRP A 81 -7.32 -5.34 3.24
CA TRP A 81 -7.04 -4.31 2.24
C TRP A 81 -7.86 -3.06 2.55
N THR A 82 -7.18 -1.93 2.56
CA THR A 82 -7.75 -0.59 2.71
C THR A 82 -7.43 0.25 1.47
N LYS A 83 -8.25 1.27 1.24
CA LYS A 83 -7.99 2.31 0.25
C LYS A 83 -7.81 3.64 0.97
N LEU A 84 -6.77 4.40 0.63
CA LEU A 84 -6.64 5.77 1.07
C LEU A 84 -7.68 6.65 0.37
N THR A 85 -8.27 7.56 1.13
CA THR A 85 -9.08 8.65 0.59
C THR A 85 -8.26 9.52 -0.36
N SER A 86 -8.93 10.27 -1.24
CA SER A 86 -8.26 11.11 -2.25
C SER A 86 -7.38 12.22 -1.66
N ASP A 87 -7.69 12.65 -0.44
CA ASP A 87 -6.88 13.58 0.35
C ASP A 87 -5.71 12.89 1.08
N TYR A 88 -5.58 11.56 0.97
CA TYR A 88 -4.59 10.72 1.65
C TYR A 88 -4.63 10.76 3.18
N LEU A 89 -5.72 11.27 3.78
CA LEU A 89 -5.82 11.45 5.24
C LEU A 89 -6.41 10.25 5.98
N LYS A 90 -7.15 9.38 5.29
CA LYS A 90 -7.88 8.28 5.92
C LYS A 90 -7.76 6.99 5.13
N GLU A 91 -7.62 5.88 5.86
CA GLU A 91 -7.73 4.53 5.32
C GLU A 91 -9.17 4.04 5.48
N VAL A 92 -9.79 3.60 4.39
CA VAL A 92 -11.13 3.02 4.39
C VAL A 92 -11.04 1.52 4.15
N ASP A 93 -11.73 0.74 4.98
CA ASP A 93 -11.78 -0.72 4.83
C ASP A 93 -12.48 -1.11 3.53
N VAL A 94 -11.86 -2.01 2.77
CA VAL A 94 -12.40 -2.51 1.50
C VAL A 94 -12.62 -4.01 1.54
N PHE A 95 -11.62 -4.77 2.00
CA PHE A 95 -11.68 -6.23 2.02
C PHE A 95 -10.96 -6.80 3.23
N VAL A 96 -11.52 -7.84 3.84
CA VAL A 96 -10.88 -8.63 4.90
C VAL A 96 -11.09 -10.11 4.62
N SER A 97 -10.03 -10.91 4.76
CA SER A 97 -10.06 -12.37 4.71
C SER A 97 -9.35 -12.97 5.91
N MET A 98 -9.87 -14.07 6.44
CA MET A 98 -9.22 -14.90 7.44
C MET A 98 -9.64 -16.36 7.21
N GLY A 99 -8.79 -17.11 6.50
CA GLY A 99 -9.14 -18.43 5.97
C GLY A 99 -10.34 -18.35 5.03
N TYR A 100 -11.39 -19.13 5.30
CA TYR A 100 -12.61 -19.14 4.48
C TYR A 100 -13.55 -17.94 4.73
N HIS A 101 -13.35 -17.20 5.82
CA HIS A 101 -14.18 -16.04 6.13
C HIS A 101 -13.70 -14.83 5.33
N LYS A 102 -14.56 -14.30 4.47
CA LYS A 102 -14.27 -13.12 3.64
C LYS A 102 -15.36 -12.08 3.84
N LYS A 103 -14.97 -10.81 3.91
CA LYS A 103 -15.89 -9.68 3.99
C LYS A 103 -15.41 -8.54 3.11
N THR A 104 -16.33 -8.01 2.32
CA THR A 104 -16.16 -6.77 1.55
C THR A 104 -16.91 -5.64 2.25
N TYR A 105 -16.42 -4.42 2.07
CA TYR A 105 -16.97 -3.22 2.69
C TYR A 105 -17.25 -2.16 1.62
N GLY A 106 -18.11 -1.19 1.96
CA GLY A 106 -18.52 -0.13 1.04
C GLY A 106 -19.11 -0.67 -0.26
N GLY A 107 -18.88 0.04 -1.36
CA GLY A 107 -19.35 -0.36 -2.70
C GLY A 107 -18.49 -1.43 -3.39
N TYR A 108 -17.64 -2.18 -2.67
CA TYR A 108 -16.70 -3.14 -3.28
C TYR A 108 -17.20 -4.58 -3.32
N HIS A 109 -18.42 -4.83 -2.88
CA HIS A 109 -19.03 -6.16 -2.95
C HIS A 109 -19.03 -6.70 -4.39
N GLY A 110 -18.52 -7.92 -4.59
CA GLY A 110 -18.40 -8.55 -5.91
C GLY A 110 -17.36 -7.92 -6.85
N ARG A 111 -16.67 -6.85 -6.44
CA ARG A 111 -15.69 -6.12 -7.27
C ARG A 111 -14.24 -6.30 -6.83
N VAL A 112 -14.03 -6.90 -5.66
CA VAL A 112 -12.70 -7.16 -5.09
C VAL A 112 -12.63 -8.58 -4.54
N PHE A 113 -11.53 -9.27 -4.82
CA PHE A 113 -11.28 -10.62 -4.32
C PHE A 113 -9.78 -10.93 -4.33
N LEU A 114 -9.35 -11.83 -3.45
CA LEU A 114 -7.98 -12.33 -3.49
C LEU A 114 -7.77 -13.19 -4.74
N LYS A 115 -6.64 -13.02 -5.42
CA LYS A 115 -6.25 -13.84 -6.58
C LYS A 115 -6.17 -15.33 -6.21
N GLY A 116 -5.64 -15.65 -5.03
CA GLY A 116 -5.64 -16.99 -4.47
C GLY A 116 -4.67 -17.96 -5.15
N GLY A 117 -3.50 -17.50 -5.59
CA GLY A 117 -2.50 -18.36 -6.24
C GLY A 117 -1.73 -19.29 -5.29
N SER A 118 -1.67 -18.97 -4.00
CA SER A 118 -1.05 -19.79 -2.94
C SER A 118 -1.55 -19.38 -1.55
N ASP A 119 -1.23 -20.17 -0.52
CA ASP A 119 -1.55 -19.87 0.89
C ASP A 119 -0.85 -18.61 1.45
N ASN A 120 0.10 -18.09 0.68
CA ASN A 120 0.97 -16.96 0.97
C ASN A 120 0.71 -15.78 0.02
N ASP A 121 -0.31 -15.89 -0.84
CA ASP A 121 -0.71 -14.86 -1.80
C ASP A 121 -1.86 -14.02 -1.25
N ALA A 122 -1.54 -12.77 -0.90
CA ALA A 122 -2.50 -11.74 -0.48
C ALA A 122 -2.85 -10.76 -1.60
N SER A 123 -2.52 -11.08 -2.86
CA SER A 123 -2.75 -10.18 -4.00
C SER A 123 -4.24 -9.95 -4.23
N LEU A 124 -4.62 -8.69 -4.42
CA LEU A 124 -6.02 -8.26 -4.58
C LEU A 124 -6.33 -7.98 -6.04
N ASN A 125 -7.32 -8.65 -6.61
CA ASN A 125 -7.89 -8.28 -7.90
C ASN A 125 -9.02 -7.27 -7.70
N LEU A 126 -9.00 -6.19 -8.48
CA LEU A 126 -9.97 -5.10 -8.41
C LEU A 126 -10.01 -4.25 -9.69
N MET A 127 -10.99 -3.36 -9.76
CA MET A 127 -11.17 -2.39 -10.85
C MET A 127 -11.47 -1.00 -10.28
N ASP A 128 -10.45 -0.27 -9.84
CA ASP A 128 -10.55 1.07 -9.26
C ASP A 128 -9.18 1.73 -9.09
N SER A 129 -9.05 3.03 -9.33
CA SER A 129 -7.81 3.79 -9.14
C SER A 129 -7.66 4.32 -7.72
N GLY A 130 -6.42 4.50 -7.27
CA GLY A 130 -6.12 5.11 -5.97
C GLY A 130 -4.91 4.50 -5.30
N VAL A 131 -4.74 4.80 -4.01
CA VAL A 131 -3.69 4.20 -3.20
C VAL A 131 -4.33 3.17 -2.27
N TRP A 132 -3.72 1.99 -2.26
CA TRP A 132 -4.20 0.80 -1.60
C TRP A 132 -3.15 0.30 -0.64
N GLN A 133 -3.60 -0.24 0.50
CA GLN A 133 -2.71 -0.81 1.50
C GLN A 133 -3.20 -2.19 1.91
N ALA A 134 -2.30 -3.16 1.82
CA ALA A 134 -2.51 -4.47 2.41
C ALA A 134 -2.00 -4.44 3.85
N THR A 135 -2.67 -5.11 4.77
CA THR A 135 -2.22 -5.38 6.13
C THR A 135 -2.32 -6.89 6.35
N VAL A 136 -1.20 -7.55 6.63
CA VAL A 136 -1.13 -8.97 6.91
C VAL A 136 -0.88 -9.18 8.40
N HIS A 137 -1.77 -9.95 9.03
CA HIS A 137 -1.75 -10.26 10.46
C HIS A 137 -1.69 -9.01 11.38
N GLY A 138 -2.27 -7.90 10.92
CA GLY A 138 -2.44 -6.67 11.73
C GLY A 138 -1.18 -5.79 11.88
N VAL A 139 -0.02 -6.24 11.41
CA VAL A 139 1.26 -5.56 11.69
C VAL A 139 1.96 -5.09 10.42
N THR A 140 2.04 -5.94 9.40
CA THR A 140 2.86 -5.62 8.24
C THR A 140 2.00 -5.04 7.13
N LYS A 141 2.29 -3.78 6.77
CA LYS A 141 1.60 -3.06 5.70
C LYS A 141 2.42 -3.02 4.43
N SER A 142 1.77 -3.24 3.29
CA SER A 142 2.35 -2.97 1.97
C SER A 142 1.46 -2.02 1.19
N GLN A 143 2.05 -1.13 0.38
CA GLN A 143 1.33 -0.06 -0.30
C GLN A 143 1.49 -0.17 -1.80
N ALA A 144 0.38 -0.05 -2.52
CA ALA A 144 0.35 -0.05 -3.98
C ALA A 144 -0.51 1.11 -4.50
N ARG A 145 -0.01 1.83 -5.51
CA ARG A 145 -0.75 2.90 -6.20
C ARG A 145 -1.23 2.39 -7.54
N LEU A 146 -2.54 2.43 -7.77
CA LEU A 146 -3.15 2.12 -9.06
C LEU A 146 -3.52 3.39 -9.80
N SER A 147 -2.91 3.60 -10.97
CA SER A 147 -3.19 4.71 -11.89
C SER A 147 -3.77 4.21 -13.21
N ASN A 148 -4.61 5.05 -13.83
CA ASN A 148 -5.08 4.86 -15.21
C ASN A 148 -4.11 5.45 -16.24
#